data_AF-A0A416EJZ9-F1
#
_entry.id   AF-A0A416EJZ9-F1
#
_cell.length_a   1.000
_cell.length_b   1.000
_cell.length_c   1.000
_cell.angle_alpha   90.00
_cell.angle_beta   90.00
_cell.angle_gamma   90.00
#
_symmetry.space_group_name_H-M   'P 1'
#
loop_
_entity.id
_entity.type
_entity.pdbx_description
1 polymer ?
#
loop_
_entity_poly.entity_id
_entity_poly.type
_entity_poly.pdbx_seq_one_letter_code
_entity_poly.pdbx_strand_id
1 'polypeptide(L)'
;MLNELEYYSTAGKLTNLAGYMETIDELTDNPEFICQIVQGLMIHGGWIKVYNIEQKHRSLSNSLYMSDLLGEIINADQRSLTIPRLPENRVIGDCCRFSTLSCAILRAKGIPARSRCGFSVYLGWKGSLEDHWIVEYWNGERWVMNDPQIDPFQLSKLNTWGYNQLSIQAELHVPNPHDLTDQDFITAGKAWQMCREGTISPNICGIDDLHGLWFVRGQLLRDFAALNKIEIVPYLSGIEMSFDWSIWELMSKSDDELSKNEFELLDTIAALTLNINKNLSAGV
;
A
#
# COMPACT_ATOMS: atom_id res chain seq x y z
N MET A 1 3.77 13.85 24.79
CA MET A 1 4.34 13.34 23.52
C MET A 1 3.83 11.93 23.37
N LEU A 2 3.08 11.64 22.31
CA LEU A 2 2.68 10.26 21.99
C LEU A 2 3.93 9.49 21.58
N ASN A 3 4.14 8.30 22.13
CA ASN A 3 5.13 7.36 21.60
C ASN A 3 4.74 7.01 20.14
N GLU A 4 5.69 6.78 19.23
CA GLU A 4 5.42 6.36 17.85
C GLU A 4 4.38 5.22 17.79
N LEU A 5 4.55 4.22 18.65
CA LEU A 5 3.63 3.07 18.72
C LEU A 5 2.22 3.49 19.12
N GLU A 6 2.08 4.43 20.06
CA GLU A 6 0.79 4.96 20.51
C GLU A 6 0.12 5.83 19.43
N TYR A 7 0.94 6.62 18.70
CA TYR A 7 0.47 7.35 17.55
C TYR A 7 -0.09 6.39 16.50
N TYR A 8 0.64 5.33 16.15
CA TYR A 8 0.22 4.39 15.12
C TYR A 8 -0.78 3.32 15.58
N SER A 9 -1.12 3.24 16.88
CA SER A 9 -2.17 2.35 17.39
C SER A 9 -3.56 2.99 17.41
N THR A 10 -3.71 4.21 16.91
CA THR A 10 -4.98 4.94 16.92
C THR A 10 -5.42 5.30 15.50
N ALA A 11 -6.72 5.31 15.25
CA ALA A 11 -7.27 5.61 13.94
C ALA A 11 -6.97 7.05 13.47
N GLY A 12 -6.84 7.21 12.15
CA GLY A 12 -6.98 8.50 11.47
C GLY A 12 -8.41 8.70 10.97
N LYS A 13 -8.66 9.75 10.18
CA LYS A 13 -9.99 10.04 9.64
C LYS A 13 -10.48 8.94 8.69
N LEU A 14 -9.62 8.46 7.79
CA LEU A 14 -9.97 7.46 6.78
C LEU A 14 -9.95 6.03 7.34
N THR A 15 -9.24 5.80 8.44
CA THR A 15 -9.05 4.49 9.07
C THR A 15 -9.93 4.31 10.33
N ASN A 16 -10.92 5.17 10.55
CA ASN A 16 -11.82 5.09 11.70
C ASN A 16 -12.89 4.01 11.50
N LEU A 17 -12.85 2.97 12.34
CA LEU A 17 -13.79 1.85 12.34
C LEU A 17 -14.65 1.78 13.62
N ALA A 18 -14.81 2.89 14.36
CA ALA A 18 -15.54 2.89 15.62
C ALA A 18 -16.98 2.34 15.51
N GLY A 19 -17.63 2.49 14.35
CA GLY A 19 -18.96 1.95 14.07
C GLY A 19 -19.01 0.42 13.83
N TYR A 20 -17.87 -0.25 13.76
CA TYR A 20 -17.74 -1.68 13.44
C TYR A 20 -17.06 -2.48 14.57
N MET A 21 -16.89 -1.91 15.76
CA MET A 21 -16.13 -2.56 16.84
C MET A 21 -16.63 -3.96 17.21
N GLU A 22 -17.95 -4.18 17.24
CA GLU A 22 -18.51 -5.53 17.48
C GLU A 22 -17.98 -6.56 16.46
N THR A 23 -17.87 -6.18 15.19
CA THR A 23 -17.32 -7.04 14.13
C THR A 23 -15.79 -7.18 14.24
N ILE A 24 -15.09 -6.11 14.63
CA ILE A 24 -13.63 -6.10 14.77
C ILE A 24 -13.17 -6.92 15.99
N ASP A 25 -13.95 -6.91 17.07
CA ASP A 25 -13.66 -7.65 18.30
C ASP A 25 -13.72 -9.18 18.09
N GLU A 26 -14.47 -9.66 17.09
CA GLU A 26 -14.47 -11.07 16.69
C GLU A 26 -13.19 -11.51 15.97
N LEU A 27 -12.41 -10.56 15.43
CA LEU A 27 -11.20 -10.86 14.70
C LEU A 27 -10.05 -11.18 15.65
N THR A 28 -9.14 -12.03 15.20
CA THR A 28 -7.90 -12.37 15.91
C THR A 28 -7.03 -11.13 16.19
N ASP A 29 -6.31 -11.14 17.31
CA ASP A 29 -5.29 -10.13 17.64
C ASP A 29 -3.94 -10.40 16.93
N ASN A 30 -3.83 -11.45 16.11
CA ASN A 30 -2.62 -11.72 15.33
C ASN A 30 -2.59 -10.83 14.07
N PRO A 31 -1.58 -9.93 13.92
CA PRO A 31 -1.53 -9.00 12.81
C PRO A 31 -1.36 -9.65 11.43
N GLU A 32 -0.65 -10.77 11.34
CA GLU A 32 -0.49 -11.51 10.08
C GLU A 32 -1.84 -12.07 9.61
N PHE A 33 -2.61 -12.66 10.53
CA PHE A 33 -3.92 -13.21 10.21
C PHE A 33 -4.95 -12.13 9.88
N ILE A 34 -4.85 -10.93 10.48
CA ILE A 34 -5.67 -9.79 10.07
C ILE A 34 -5.42 -9.43 8.60
N CYS A 35 -4.16 -9.39 8.18
CA CYS A 35 -3.82 -9.12 6.78
C CYS A 35 -4.37 -10.22 5.84
N GLN A 36 -4.28 -11.50 6.24
CA GLN A 36 -4.84 -12.63 5.50
C GLN A 36 -6.38 -12.59 5.43
N ILE A 37 -7.06 -12.13 6.48
CA ILE A 37 -8.51 -11.91 6.46
C ILE A 37 -8.87 -10.90 5.37
N VAL A 38 -8.16 -9.77 5.30
CA VAL A 38 -8.38 -8.75 4.25
C VAL A 38 -8.13 -9.33 2.84
N GLN A 39 -7.06 -10.12 2.65
CA GLN A 39 -6.79 -10.86 1.40
C GLN A 39 -7.99 -11.73 0.95
N GLY A 40 -8.68 -12.36 1.90
CA GLY A 40 -9.83 -13.22 1.66
C GLY A 40 -11.14 -12.49 1.33
N LEU A 41 -11.22 -11.19 1.62
CA LEU A 41 -12.43 -10.37 1.47
C LEU A 41 -12.41 -9.48 0.22
N MET A 42 -11.21 -9.20 -0.29
CA MET A 42 -10.99 -8.28 -1.40
C MET A 42 -10.23 -8.92 -2.56
N ILE A 43 -10.40 -8.38 -3.76
CA ILE A 43 -9.65 -8.77 -4.95
C ILE A 43 -9.12 -7.53 -5.67
N HIS A 44 -7.87 -7.57 -6.11
CA HIS A 44 -7.29 -6.47 -6.87
C HIS A 44 -7.86 -6.40 -8.28
N GLY A 45 -8.29 -5.21 -8.73
CA GLY A 45 -8.89 -5.02 -10.07
C GLY A 45 -8.01 -5.53 -11.22
N GLY A 46 -6.70 -5.27 -11.15
CA GLY A 46 -5.71 -5.75 -12.13
C GLY A 46 -5.58 -7.28 -12.23
N TRP A 47 -6.05 -8.02 -11.22
CA TRP A 47 -5.92 -9.47 -11.16
C TRP A 47 -7.18 -10.23 -11.62
N ILE A 48 -8.32 -9.57 -11.82
CA ILE A 48 -9.62 -10.21 -12.15
C ILE A 48 -9.49 -11.22 -13.30
N LYS A 49 -8.80 -10.84 -14.38
CA LYS A 49 -8.58 -11.72 -15.54
C LYS A 49 -7.72 -12.93 -15.20
N VAL A 50 -6.70 -12.77 -14.36
CA VAL A 50 -5.79 -13.84 -13.93
C VAL A 50 -6.53 -14.89 -13.09
N TYR A 51 -7.55 -14.47 -12.34
CA TYR A 51 -8.45 -15.36 -11.58
C TYR A 51 -9.57 -15.98 -12.43
N ASN A 52 -9.66 -15.68 -13.73
CA ASN A 52 -10.73 -16.13 -14.63
C ASN A 52 -12.15 -15.78 -14.14
N ILE A 53 -12.31 -14.62 -13.52
CA ILE A 53 -13.62 -14.15 -13.03
C ILE A 53 -14.29 -13.35 -14.14
N GLU A 54 -15.55 -13.67 -14.44
CA GLU A 54 -16.39 -12.84 -15.29
C GLU A 54 -16.67 -11.50 -14.60
N GLN A 55 -16.28 -10.39 -15.23
CA GLN A 55 -16.51 -9.06 -14.68
C GLN A 55 -17.99 -8.67 -14.82
N LYS A 56 -18.84 -9.17 -13.92
CA LYS A 56 -20.29 -8.91 -13.88
C LYS A 56 -20.59 -7.49 -13.41
N HIS A 57 -20.34 -6.46 -14.22
CA HIS A 57 -20.65 -5.05 -13.90
C HIS A 57 -20.14 -4.56 -12.52
N ARG A 58 -19.09 -5.18 -11.97
CA ARG A 58 -18.50 -4.78 -10.69
C ARG A 58 -17.39 -3.78 -10.96
N SER A 59 -17.51 -2.58 -10.42
CA SER A 59 -16.47 -1.54 -10.48
C SER A 59 -15.50 -1.69 -9.30
N LEU A 60 -14.33 -1.07 -9.43
CA LEU A 60 -13.47 -0.75 -8.29
C LEU A 60 -14.31 -0.01 -7.23
N SER A 61 -14.11 -0.34 -5.96
CA SER A 61 -14.72 0.41 -4.85
C SER A 61 -14.23 1.85 -4.88
N ASN A 62 -15.13 2.83 -4.76
CA ASN A 62 -14.77 4.25 -4.64
C ASN A 62 -14.69 4.72 -3.17
N SER A 63 -14.78 3.79 -2.21
CA SER A 63 -14.77 4.11 -0.79
C SER A 63 -13.41 4.62 -0.32
N LEU A 64 -13.40 5.88 0.15
CA LEU A 64 -12.22 6.51 0.79
C LEU A 64 -12.13 6.17 2.27
N TYR A 65 -13.27 6.06 2.97
CA TYR A 65 -13.33 5.69 4.37
C TYR A 65 -13.36 4.17 4.49
N MET A 66 -12.51 3.60 5.33
CA MET A 66 -12.45 2.15 5.53
C MET A 66 -13.72 1.61 6.19
N SER A 67 -14.47 2.47 6.90
CA SER A 67 -15.83 2.14 7.37
C SER A 67 -16.78 1.83 6.21
N ASP A 68 -16.72 2.62 5.14
CA ASP A 68 -17.61 2.44 3.98
C ASP A 68 -17.20 1.20 3.20
N LEU A 69 -15.89 0.99 2.99
CA LEU A 69 -15.37 -0.22 2.36
C LEU A 69 -15.72 -1.49 3.16
N LEU A 70 -15.64 -1.44 4.49
CA LEU A 70 -16.04 -2.55 5.34
C LEU A 70 -17.56 -2.82 5.24
N GLY A 71 -18.36 -1.75 5.17
CA GLY A 71 -19.79 -1.84 4.88
C GLY A 71 -20.09 -2.49 3.52
N GLU A 72 -19.36 -2.14 2.47
CA GLU A 72 -19.46 -2.80 1.15
C GLU A 72 -19.16 -4.31 1.25
N ILE A 73 -18.10 -4.69 1.98
CA ILE A 73 -17.71 -6.09 2.18
C ILE A 73 -18.82 -6.88 2.89
N ILE A 74 -19.36 -6.33 3.99
CA ILE A 74 -20.43 -6.98 4.77
C ILE A 74 -21.73 -7.06 3.97
N ASN A 75 -22.07 -6.02 3.21
CA ASN A 75 -23.28 -6.01 2.37
C ASN A 75 -23.18 -6.99 1.20
N ALA A 76 -21.98 -7.20 0.65
CA ALA A 76 -21.76 -8.19 -0.39
C ALA A 76 -21.92 -9.63 0.12
N ASP A 77 -21.55 -9.89 1.38
CA ASP A 77 -21.67 -11.20 2.01
C ASP A 77 -21.67 -11.08 3.55
N GLN A 78 -22.81 -11.39 4.17
CA GLN A 78 -23.07 -11.21 5.61
C GLN A 78 -22.41 -12.27 6.51
N ARG A 79 -21.70 -13.26 5.96
CA ARG A 79 -20.93 -14.22 6.78
C ARG A 79 -19.84 -13.48 7.57
N SER A 80 -19.37 -14.06 8.68
CA SER A 80 -18.24 -13.49 9.44
C SER A 80 -17.05 -13.16 8.52
N LEU A 81 -16.35 -12.06 8.81
CA LEU A 81 -15.17 -11.63 8.05
C LEU A 81 -14.05 -12.68 8.08
N THR A 82 -14.02 -13.54 9.09
CA THR A 82 -13.07 -14.65 9.22
C THR A 82 -13.23 -15.74 8.16
N ILE A 83 -14.36 -15.77 7.46
CA ILE A 83 -14.62 -16.75 6.39
C ILE A 83 -14.14 -16.18 5.06
N PRO A 84 -13.15 -16.76 4.38
CA PRO A 84 -12.71 -16.23 3.08
C PRO A 84 -13.84 -16.32 2.04
N ARG A 85 -13.88 -15.36 1.13
CA ARG A 85 -14.84 -15.37 0.01
C ARG A 85 -14.20 -16.02 -1.21
N LEU A 86 -15.05 -16.67 -2.01
CA LEU A 86 -14.67 -17.03 -3.37
C LEU A 86 -14.29 -15.75 -4.13
N PRO A 87 -13.27 -15.79 -5.01
CA PRO A 87 -12.77 -14.60 -5.69
C PRO A 87 -13.86 -13.75 -6.36
N GLU A 88 -14.85 -14.39 -6.98
CA GLU A 88 -16.01 -13.74 -7.64
C GLU A 88 -16.95 -12.98 -6.68
N ASN A 89 -16.85 -13.24 -5.37
CA ASN A 89 -17.64 -12.61 -4.32
C ASN A 89 -16.85 -11.58 -3.51
N ARG A 90 -15.54 -11.46 -3.70
CA ARG A 90 -14.69 -10.47 -3.01
C ARG A 90 -14.95 -9.06 -3.54
N VAL A 91 -14.88 -8.03 -2.71
CA VAL A 91 -15.00 -6.62 -3.16
C VAL A 91 -13.77 -6.24 -3.98
N ILE A 92 -13.98 -5.52 -5.09
CA ILE A 92 -12.87 -5.11 -5.96
C ILE A 92 -12.21 -3.86 -5.36
N GLY A 93 -10.91 -3.96 -5.08
CA GLY A 93 -10.07 -2.88 -4.56
C GLY A 93 -8.76 -2.73 -5.33
N ASP A 94 -7.94 -1.79 -4.86
CA ASP A 94 -6.55 -1.59 -5.27
C ASP A 94 -5.60 -1.81 -4.10
N CYS A 95 -4.29 -1.87 -4.35
CA CYS A 95 -3.27 -2.10 -3.33
C CYS A 95 -3.40 -1.16 -2.12
N CYS A 96 -3.76 0.12 -2.35
CA CYS A 96 -3.98 1.11 -1.30
C CYS A 96 -5.15 0.74 -0.39
N ARG A 97 -6.29 0.27 -0.93
CA ARG A 97 -7.43 -0.17 -0.09
C ARG A 97 -7.11 -1.43 0.72
N PHE A 98 -6.37 -2.38 0.16
CA PHE A 98 -5.89 -3.54 0.93
C PHE A 98 -5.02 -3.11 2.11
N SER A 99 -4.02 -2.26 1.84
CA SER A 99 -3.12 -1.72 2.87
C SER A 99 -3.88 -0.92 3.93
N THR A 100 -4.74 0.01 3.51
CA THR A 100 -5.43 0.95 4.38
C THR A 100 -6.50 0.26 5.23
N LEU A 101 -7.22 -0.73 4.69
CA LEU A 101 -8.18 -1.51 5.47
C LEU A 101 -7.47 -2.37 6.52
N SER A 102 -6.36 -3.03 6.13
CA SER A 102 -5.54 -3.81 7.09
C SER A 102 -5.03 -2.91 8.21
N CYS A 103 -4.48 -1.75 7.87
CA CYS A 103 -4.04 -0.72 8.80
C CYS A 103 -5.16 -0.25 9.74
N ALA A 104 -6.37 -0.03 9.22
CA ALA A 104 -7.54 0.38 9.99
C ALA A 104 -7.97 -0.68 11.01
N ILE A 105 -8.02 -1.96 10.61
CA ILE A 105 -8.38 -3.06 11.50
C ILE A 105 -7.32 -3.24 12.60
N LEU A 106 -6.04 -3.21 12.24
CA LEU A 106 -4.94 -3.29 13.20
C LEU A 106 -5.02 -2.18 14.24
N ARG A 107 -5.20 -0.92 13.81
CA ARG A 107 -5.39 0.23 14.69
C ARG A 107 -6.62 0.12 15.58
N ALA A 108 -7.74 -0.36 15.04
CA ALA A 108 -8.95 -0.58 15.83
C ALA A 108 -8.74 -1.61 16.96
N LYS A 109 -7.82 -2.56 16.75
CA LYS A 109 -7.39 -3.54 17.77
C LYS A 109 -6.22 -3.05 18.64
N GLY A 110 -5.82 -1.78 18.51
CA GLY A 110 -4.71 -1.19 19.27
C GLY A 110 -3.32 -1.66 18.84
N ILE A 111 -3.20 -2.35 17.70
CA ILE A 111 -1.92 -2.78 17.14
C ILE A 111 -1.33 -1.62 16.34
N PRO A 112 -0.11 -1.15 16.64
CA PRO A 112 0.52 -0.08 15.88
C PRO A 112 0.69 -0.48 14.41
N ALA A 113 0.09 0.30 13.50
CA ALA A 113 0.14 0.05 12.07
C ALA A 113 0.18 1.34 11.25
N ARG A 114 0.80 1.26 10.07
CA ARG A 114 0.87 2.35 9.09
C ARG A 114 0.87 1.81 7.67
N SER A 115 0.06 2.43 6.81
CA SER A 115 0.12 2.17 5.38
C SER A 115 1.35 2.82 4.79
N ARG A 116 2.03 2.12 3.88
CA ARG A 116 3.21 2.59 3.19
C ARG A 116 2.99 2.55 1.69
N CYS A 117 3.55 3.54 1.02
CA CYS A 117 3.52 3.72 -0.42
C CYS A 117 4.95 3.68 -0.96
N GLY A 118 5.13 3.06 -2.12
CA GLY A 118 6.45 2.81 -2.68
C GLY A 118 6.37 1.97 -3.94
N PHE A 119 7.35 1.07 -4.08
CA PHE A 119 7.50 0.26 -5.27
C PHE A 119 7.83 -1.20 -4.95
N SER A 120 7.07 -2.11 -5.56
CA SER A 120 7.30 -3.55 -5.47
C SER A 120 8.30 -4.01 -6.52
N VAL A 121 9.32 -4.76 -6.08
CA VAL A 121 10.28 -5.42 -6.97
C VAL A 121 9.67 -6.68 -7.58
N TYR A 122 8.84 -7.40 -6.83
CA TYR A 122 8.26 -8.69 -7.23
C TYR A 122 7.06 -8.59 -8.17
N LEU A 123 6.39 -7.43 -8.22
CA LEU A 123 5.34 -7.13 -9.21
C LEU A 123 5.92 -6.50 -10.49
N GLY A 124 7.16 -6.01 -10.43
CA GLY A 124 7.83 -5.37 -11.55
C GLY A 124 8.13 -6.30 -12.72
N TRP A 125 8.05 -5.76 -13.94
CA TRP A 125 8.33 -6.46 -15.18
C TRP A 125 9.70 -6.04 -15.75
N LYS A 126 10.55 -7.03 -16.09
CA LYS A 126 11.88 -6.81 -16.70
C LYS A 126 12.76 -5.78 -15.96
N GLY A 127 12.73 -5.83 -14.63
CA GLY A 127 13.52 -4.92 -13.78
C GLY A 127 12.87 -3.56 -13.56
N SER A 128 11.59 -3.39 -13.89
CA SER A 128 10.79 -2.27 -13.37
C SER A 128 10.51 -2.45 -11.87
N LEU A 129 10.07 -1.36 -11.26
CA LEU A 129 9.62 -1.25 -9.88
C LEU A 129 8.18 -0.75 -9.93
N GLU A 130 7.25 -1.63 -9.58
CA GLU A 130 5.81 -1.42 -9.77
C GLU A 130 5.24 -0.53 -8.65
N ASP A 131 4.42 0.48 -8.97
CA ASP A 131 3.61 1.25 -8.02
C ASP A 131 2.88 0.31 -7.06
N HIS A 132 3.13 0.45 -5.75
CA HIS A 132 2.49 -0.46 -4.82
C HIS A 132 2.34 0.10 -3.40
N TRP A 133 1.38 -0.47 -2.68
CA TRP A 133 1.08 -0.15 -1.29
C TRP A 133 1.10 -1.39 -0.42
N ILE A 134 1.70 -1.27 0.75
CA ILE A 134 1.80 -2.33 1.76
C ILE A 134 1.37 -1.79 3.13
N VAL A 135 1.23 -2.66 4.12
CA VAL A 135 1.06 -2.26 5.52
C VAL A 135 2.31 -2.61 6.32
N GLU A 136 2.76 -1.70 7.17
CA GLU A 136 3.72 -1.98 8.24
C GLU A 136 2.98 -2.10 9.56
N TYR A 137 3.26 -3.14 10.34
CA TYR A 137 2.71 -3.30 11.69
C TYR A 137 3.80 -3.66 12.70
N TRP A 138 3.57 -3.30 13.97
CA TRP A 138 4.45 -3.69 15.07
C TRP A 138 4.07 -5.09 15.58
N ASN A 139 5.00 -6.04 15.51
CA ASN A 139 4.75 -7.42 15.95
C ASN A 139 5.04 -7.65 17.45
N GLY A 140 5.39 -6.61 18.20
CA GLY A 140 5.88 -6.69 19.58
C GLY A 140 7.38 -6.45 19.73
N GLU A 141 8.15 -6.70 18.67
CA GLU A 141 9.62 -6.61 18.66
C GLU A 141 10.17 -5.68 17.58
N ARG A 142 9.55 -5.66 16.40
CA ARG A 142 9.94 -4.84 15.25
C ARG A 142 8.74 -4.48 14.38
N TRP A 143 8.96 -3.52 13.49
CA TRP A 143 8.06 -3.28 12.36
C TRP A 143 8.24 -4.39 11.30
N VAL A 144 7.12 -4.91 10.81
CA VAL A 144 7.05 -5.93 9.77
C VAL A 144 6.32 -5.35 8.57
N MET A 145 6.93 -5.43 7.38
CA MET A 145 6.29 -5.08 6.11
C MET A 145 5.48 -6.27 5.62
N ASN A 146 4.18 -6.07 5.40
CA ASN A 146 3.27 -7.10 4.90
C ASN A 146 2.49 -6.56 3.70
N ASP A 147 2.36 -7.37 2.66
CA ASP A 147 1.50 -7.10 1.53
C ASP A 147 0.15 -7.82 1.68
N PRO A 148 -0.90 -7.09 2.10
CA PRO A 148 -2.22 -7.65 2.30
C PRO A 148 -2.98 -7.89 0.99
N GLN A 149 -2.36 -7.69 -0.18
CA GLN A 149 -2.96 -8.04 -1.47
C GLN A 149 -2.56 -9.44 -1.94
N ILE A 150 -1.31 -9.85 -1.68
CA ILE A 150 -0.71 -11.05 -2.29
C ILE A 150 -1.18 -12.30 -1.55
N ASP A 151 -2.24 -12.91 -2.08
CA ASP A 151 -2.73 -14.21 -1.63
C ASP A 151 -1.89 -15.38 -2.20
N PRO A 152 -2.08 -16.62 -1.72
CA PRO A 152 -1.32 -17.77 -2.21
C PRO A 152 -1.43 -18.02 -3.72
N PHE A 153 -2.55 -17.65 -4.35
CA PHE A 153 -2.71 -17.79 -5.80
C PHE A 153 -1.88 -16.74 -6.53
N GLN A 154 -1.91 -15.47 -6.12
CA GLN A 154 -1.06 -14.43 -6.71
C GLN A 154 0.42 -14.79 -6.55
N LEU A 155 0.84 -15.21 -5.36
CA LEU A 155 2.21 -15.64 -5.10
C LEU A 155 2.65 -16.78 -6.04
N SER A 156 1.78 -17.77 -6.28
CA SER A 156 2.05 -18.85 -7.23
C SER A 156 2.27 -18.35 -8.67
N LYS A 157 1.53 -17.29 -9.07
CA LYS A 157 1.68 -16.67 -10.39
C LYS A 157 2.97 -15.86 -10.48
N LEU A 158 3.35 -15.12 -9.45
CA LEU A 158 4.63 -14.40 -9.40
C LEU A 158 5.82 -15.36 -9.53
N ASN A 159 5.76 -16.49 -8.81
CA ASN A 159 6.74 -17.56 -8.93
C ASN A 159 6.84 -18.04 -10.40
N THR A 160 5.69 -18.23 -11.06
CA THR A 160 5.62 -18.67 -12.46
C THR A 160 6.09 -17.60 -13.45
N TRP A 161 5.78 -16.32 -13.20
CA TRP A 161 6.24 -15.19 -13.99
C TRP A 161 7.75 -15.05 -13.92
N GLY A 162 8.36 -15.21 -12.73
CA GLY A 162 9.81 -15.24 -12.57
C GLY A 162 10.45 -16.46 -13.25
N TYR A 163 9.84 -17.66 -13.17
CA TYR A 163 10.32 -18.84 -13.89
C TYR A 163 10.30 -18.67 -15.41
N ASN A 164 9.24 -18.08 -15.97
CA ASN A 164 9.11 -17.87 -17.42
C ASN A 164 10.05 -16.77 -17.97
N GLN A 165 10.69 -15.99 -17.10
CA GLN A 165 11.52 -14.84 -17.48
C GLN A 165 13.02 -15.08 -17.32
N LEU A 166 13.43 -16.17 -16.67
CA LEU A 166 14.85 -16.51 -16.47
C LEU A 166 15.31 -17.59 -17.45
N SER A 167 16.35 -17.28 -18.24
CA SER A 167 17.23 -18.29 -18.82
C SER A 167 18.09 -18.89 -17.70
N ILE A 168 17.52 -19.79 -16.88
CA ILE A 168 18.17 -20.77 -15.99
C ILE A 168 19.55 -20.36 -15.39
N GLN A 169 19.74 -19.14 -14.87
CA GLN A 169 21.03 -18.75 -14.23
C GLN A 169 20.94 -17.75 -13.07
N ALA A 170 19.82 -17.05 -12.84
CA ALA A 170 19.65 -16.26 -11.61
C ALA A 170 18.79 -17.06 -10.61
N GLU A 171 19.16 -17.04 -9.34
CA GLU A 171 18.32 -17.61 -8.27
C GLU A 171 16.99 -16.85 -8.23
N LEU A 172 15.89 -17.59 -8.30
CA LEU A 172 14.55 -17.02 -8.27
C LEU A 172 14.25 -16.53 -6.84
N HIS A 173 14.21 -15.21 -6.66
CA HIS A 173 13.80 -14.59 -5.41
C HIS A 173 12.28 -14.50 -5.35
N VAL A 174 11.65 -15.33 -4.51
CA VAL A 174 10.20 -15.26 -4.24
C VAL A 174 10.02 -14.55 -2.90
N PRO A 175 9.30 -13.41 -2.85
CA PRO A 175 9.12 -12.66 -1.62
C PRO A 175 8.28 -13.46 -0.61
N ASN A 176 8.50 -13.22 0.68
CA ASN A 176 7.51 -13.54 1.69
C ASN A 176 6.57 -12.34 1.85
N PRO A 177 5.31 -12.39 1.35
CA PRO A 177 4.40 -11.26 1.46
C PRO A 177 4.02 -10.93 2.91
N HIS A 178 4.32 -11.80 3.87
CA HIS A 178 4.03 -11.55 5.28
C HIS A 178 5.17 -10.91 6.06
N ASP A 179 6.38 -10.85 5.48
CA ASP A 179 7.59 -10.26 6.06
C ASP A 179 8.54 -9.85 4.94
N LEU A 180 8.17 -8.79 4.24
CA LEU A 180 8.93 -8.23 3.14
C LEU A 180 10.21 -7.57 3.66
N THR A 181 11.25 -7.63 2.83
CA THR A 181 12.50 -6.94 3.06
C THR A 181 12.64 -5.72 2.14
N ASP A 182 13.68 -4.93 2.40
CA ASP A 182 14.11 -3.82 1.53
C ASP A 182 14.55 -4.25 0.12
N GLN A 183 14.68 -5.55 -0.15
CA GLN A 183 14.92 -6.11 -1.48
C GLN A 183 13.61 -6.45 -2.22
N ASP A 184 12.51 -6.62 -1.47
CA ASP A 184 11.20 -6.95 -2.03
C ASP A 184 10.39 -5.69 -2.34
N PHE A 185 10.47 -4.70 -1.44
CA PHE A 185 9.70 -3.47 -1.51
C PHE A 185 10.58 -2.26 -1.16
N ILE A 186 10.58 -1.27 -2.05
CA ILE A 186 11.33 -0.02 -1.89
C ILE A 186 10.33 1.07 -1.52
N THR A 187 10.38 1.53 -0.27
CA THR A 187 9.55 2.66 0.19
C THR A 187 9.80 3.92 -0.66
N ALA A 188 8.79 4.77 -0.83
CA ALA A 188 8.89 5.90 -1.75
C ALA A 188 10.01 6.90 -1.38
N GLY A 189 10.27 7.11 -0.09
CA GLY A 189 11.42 7.90 0.38
C GLY A 189 12.77 7.34 -0.10
N LYS A 190 12.92 6.01 -0.04
CA LYS A 190 14.15 5.33 -0.49
C LYS A 190 14.28 5.42 -2.01
N ALA A 191 13.19 5.18 -2.75
CA ALA A 191 13.18 5.30 -4.20
C ALA A 191 13.55 6.72 -4.66
N TRP A 192 13.03 7.75 -3.97
CA TRP A 192 13.40 9.15 -4.22
C TRP A 192 14.90 9.37 -4.05
N GLN A 193 15.48 9.00 -2.91
CA GLN A 193 16.92 9.13 -2.67
C GLN A 193 17.75 8.39 -3.71
N MET A 194 17.38 7.15 -4.04
CA MET A 194 18.07 6.35 -5.06
C MET A 194 18.04 7.01 -6.44
N CYS A 195 16.91 7.59 -6.85
CA CYS A 195 16.81 8.35 -8.10
C CYS A 195 17.66 9.62 -8.07
N ARG A 196 17.65 10.36 -6.95
CA ARG A 196 18.41 11.61 -6.78
C ARG A 196 19.92 11.38 -6.79
N GLU A 197 20.37 10.24 -6.28
CA GLU A 197 21.77 9.79 -6.30
C GLU A 197 22.17 9.15 -7.64
N GLY A 198 21.21 8.87 -8.53
CA GLY A 198 21.46 8.21 -9.81
C GLY A 198 21.76 6.70 -9.71
N THR A 199 21.44 6.07 -8.58
CA THR A 199 21.65 4.63 -8.39
C THR A 199 20.61 3.79 -9.12
N ILE A 200 19.41 4.35 -9.36
CA ILE A 200 18.40 3.80 -10.25
C ILE A 200 17.88 4.88 -11.20
N SER A 201 17.41 4.46 -12.37
CA SER A 201 16.70 5.34 -13.29
C SER A 201 15.27 5.57 -12.79
N PRO A 202 14.77 6.81 -12.72
CA PRO A 202 13.38 7.04 -12.33
C PRO A 202 12.38 6.43 -13.35
N ASN A 203 12.81 6.17 -14.60
CA ASN A 203 11.96 5.58 -15.63
C ASN A 203 11.64 4.10 -15.41
N ILE A 204 12.32 3.43 -14.48
CA ILE A 204 11.94 2.06 -14.09
C ILE A 204 10.91 2.04 -12.95
N CYS A 205 10.57 3.20 -12.37
CA CYS A 205 9.65 3.31 -11.24
C CYS A 205 8.28 3.82 -11.72
N GLY A 206 7.22 3.01 -11.60
CA GLY A 206 5.90 3.40 -12.08
C GLY A 206 4.91 2.26 -12.24
N ILE A 207 3.86 2.49 -13.02
CA ILE A 207 2.85 1.51 -13.42
C ILE A 207 2.46 1.76 -14.87
N ASP A 208 2.41 0.69 -15.68
CA ASP A 208 2.19 0.79 -17.12
C ASP A 208 3.10 1.86 -17.78
N ASP A 209 2.53 2.81 -18.53
CA ASP A 209 3.24 3.92 -19.18
C ASP A 209 3.46 5.13 -18.23
N LEU A 210 3.03 5.04 -16.97
CA LEU A 210 3.16 6.10 -15.98
C LEU A 210 4.38 5.85 -15.11
N HIS A 211 5.51 6.44 -15.50
CA HIS A 211 6.78 6.29 -14.80
C HIS A 211 7.61 7.57 -14.87
N GLY A 212 8.68 7.64 -14.08
CA GLY A 212 9.61 8.78 -14.06
C GLY A 212 9.64 9.50 -12.72
N LEU A 213 10.45 10.57 -12.64
CA LEU A 213 10.78 11.21 -11.37
C LEU A 213 9.54 11.90 -10.77
N TRP A 214 8.69 12.49 -11.60
CA TRP A 214 7.37 12.99 -11.21
C TRP A 214 6.50 11.93 -10.52
N PHE A 215 6.57 10.66 -10.97
CA PHE A 215 5.79 9.56 -10.39
C PHE A 215 6.37 9.16 -9.04
N VAL A 216 7.69 9.04 -8.93
CA VAL A 216 8.42 8.79 -7.67
C VAL A 216 8.11 9.89 -6.65
N ARG A 217 8.07 11.16 -7.07
CA ARG A 217 7.66 12.30 -6.24
C ARG A 217 6.22 12.15 -5.74
N GLY A 218 5.30 11.75 -6.61
CA GLY A 218 3.90 11.51 -6.25
C GLY A 218 3.77 10.44 -5.17
N GLN A 219 4.49 9.33 -5.32
CA GLN A 219 4.55 8.27 -4.30
C GLN A 219 5.17 8.75 -2.99
N LEU A 220 6.23 9.56 -3.05
CA LEU A 220 6.86 10.13 -1.87
C LEU A 220 5.88 10.95 -1.04
N LEU A 221 5.13 11.84 -1.71
CA LEU A 221 4.14 12.70 -1.04
C LEU A 221 2.95 11.89 -0.50
N ARG A 222 2.53 10.83 -1.18
CA ARG A 222 1.52 9.88 -0.69
C ARG A 222 2.01 9.08 0.53
N ASP A 223 3.23 8.55 0.51
CA ASP A 223 3.82 7.84 1.66
C ASP A 223 3.93 8.78 2.87
N PHE A 224 4.42 10.00 2.66
CA PHE A 224 4.50 11.01 3.71
C PHE A 224 3.11 11.36 4.30
N ALA A 225 2.08 11.50 3.45
CA ALA A 225 0.72 11.73 3.91
C ALA A 225 0.16 10.54 4.70
N ALA A 226 0.36 9.31 4.22
CA ALA A 226 -0.08 8.09 4.90
C ALA A 226 0.58 7.92 6.27
N LEU A 227 1.87 8.27 6.40
CA LEU A 227 2.58 8.30 7.68
C LEU A 227 1.98 9.33 8.67
N ASN A 228 1.29 10.34 8.16
CA ASN A 228 0.52 11.33 8.93
C ASN A 228 -0.97 10.98 9.05
N LYS A 229 -1.34 9.71 8.80
CA LYS A 229 -2.72 9.17 8.82
C LYS A 229 -3.68 9.83 7.83
N ILE A 230 -3.13 10.20 6.67
CA ILE A 230 -3.87 10.70 5.51
C ILE A 230 -3.56 9.75 4.35
N GLU A 231 -4.18 8.56 4.38
CA GLU A 231 -4.01 7.50 3.38
C GLU A 231 -4.77 7.81 2.08
N ILE A 232 -4.19 8.64 1.22
CA ILE A 232 -4.80 9.09 -0.04
C ILE A 232 -4.72 8.00 -1.11
N VAL A 233 -5.70 8.00 -2.00
CA VAL A 233 -5.77 7.07 -3.14
C VAL A 233 -4.54 7.16 -4.06
N PRO A 234 -4.19 6.07 -4.75
CA PRO A 234 -3.19 6.07 -5.82
C PRO A 234 -3.53 7.05 -6.94
N TYR A 235 -2.55 7.39 -7.78
CA TYR A 235 -2.73 8.36 -8.87
C TYR A 235 -3.85 7.96 -9.83
N LEU A 236 -3.83 6.71 -10.32
CA LEU A 236 -4.83 6.17 -11.25
C LEU A 236 -6.24 6.18 -10.64
N SER A 237 -6.38 5.67 -9.41
CA SER A 237 -7.64 5.69 -8.67
C SER A 237 -8.16 7.12 -8.46
N GLY A 238 -7.28 8.09 -8.22
CA GLY A 238 -7.65 9.50 -8.13
C GLY A 238 -8.20 10.06 -9.45
N ILE A 239 -7.64 9.67 -10.60
CA ILE A 239 -8.17 10.06 -11.92
C ILE A 239 -9.58 9.49 -12.11
N GLU A 240 -9.78 8.21 -11.82
CA GLU A 240 -11.10 7.56 -11.92
C GLU A 240 -12.14 8.23 -11.03
N MET A 241 -11.72 8.70 -9.86
CA MET A 241 -12.56 9.43 -8.90
C MET A 241 -12.68 10.93 -9.19
N SER A 242 -12.11 11.41 -10.31
CA SER A 242 -12.09 12.84 -10.68
C SER A 242 -11.48 13.74 -9.59
N PHE A 243 -10.46 13.24 -8.90
CA PHE A 243 -9.73 13.97 -7.87
C PHE A 243 -8.91 15.09 -8.52
N ASP A 244 -9.07 16.31 -8.02
CA ASP A 244 -8.28 17.44 -8.48
C ASP A 244 -6.90 17.39 -7.83
N TRP A 245 -5.89 16.94 -8.56
CA TRP A 245 -4.51 16.93 -8.05
C TRP A 245 -3.87 18.33 -8.00
N SER A 246 -4.47 19.36 -8.60
CA SER A 246 -3.90 20.71 -8.63
C SER A 246 -3.86 21.38 -7.25
N ILE A 247 -4.70 20.91 -6.30
CA ILE A 247 -4.65 21.36 -4.91
C ILE A 247 -3.37 20.92 -4.18
N TRP A 248 -2.60 19.98 -4.75
CA TRP A 248 -1.31 19.54 -4.24
C TRP A 248 -0.22 19.97 -5.22
N GLU A 249 0.23 21.21 -5.07
CA GLU A 249 1.16 21.87 -5.99
C GLU A 249 2.40 21.01 -6.33
N LEU A 250 3.02 20.40 -5.32
CA LEU A 250 4.19 19.53 -5.52
C LEU A 250 3.87 18.22 -6.23
N MET A 251 2.62 17.74 -6.24
CA MET A 251 2.24 16.57 -7.03
C MET A 251 1.91 16.93 -8.48
N SER A 252 1.34 18.11 -8.72
CA SER A 252 0.84 18.51 -10.04
C SER A 252 1.89 19.12 -10.98
N LYS A 253 2.97 19.71 -10.45
CA LYS A 253 4.04 20.30 -11.27
C LYS A 253 4.74 19.26 -12.14
N SER A 254 5.23 19.67 -13.31
CA SER A 254 6.25 18.90 -14.02
C SER A 254 7.61 19.02 -13.31
N ASP A 255 8.53 18.10 -13.59
CA ASP A 255 9.85 18.10 -12.95
C ASP A 255 10.66 19.36 -13.29
N ASP A 256 10.48 19.94 -14.48
CA ASP A 256 11.16 21.15 -14.94
C ASP A 256 10.62 22.43 -14.28
N GLU A 257 9.44 22.38 -13.67
CA GLU A 257 8.82 23.52 -12.96
C GLU A 257 9.23 23.59 -11.49
N LEU A 258 9.89 22.56 -10.94
CA LEU A 258 10.32 22.54 -9.56
C LEU A 258 11.56 23.43 -9.35
N SER A 259 11.46 24.32 -8.37
CA SER A 259 12.58 25.12 -7.89
C SER A 259 13.57 24.25 -7.10
N LYS A 260 14.79 24.77 -6.94
CA LYS A 260 15.82 24.14 -6.09
C LYS A 260 15.32 23.92 -4.65
N ASN A 261 14.61 24.89 -4.08
CA ASN A 261 14.09 24.80 -2.71
C ASN A 261 13.02 23.70 -2.59
N GLU A 262 12.22 23.48 -3.63
CA GLU A 262 11.23 22.39 -3.65
C GLU A 262 11.90 21.02 -3.74
N PHE A 263 12.97 20.88 -4.52
CA PHE A 263 13.78 19.66 -4.49
C PHE A 263 14.41 19.41 -3.11
N GLU A 264 14.96 20.44 -2.46
CA GLU A 264 15.52 20.32 -1.10
C GLU A 264 14.44 19.95 -0.06
N LEU A 265 13.22 20.48 -0.22
CA LEU A 265 12.08 20.08 0.60
C LEU A 265 11.70 18.61 0.38
N LEU A 266 11.66 18.15 -0.88
CA LEU A 266 11.37 16.74 -1.20
C LEU A 266 12.48 15.82 -0.66
N ASP A 267 13.75 16.22 -0.76
CA ASP A 267 14.89 15.51 -0.18
C ASP A 267 14.74 15.41 1.37
N THR A 268 14.26 16.48 2.01
CA THR A 268 13.95 16.50 3.45
C THR A 268 12.78 15.57 3.79
N ILE A 269 11.69 15.60 3.03
CA ILE A 269 10.53 14.73 3.21
C ILE A 269 10.97 13.26 3.09
N ALA A 270 11.77 12.92 2.09
CA ALA A 270 12.31 11.56 1.91
C ALA A 270 13.15 11.11 3.12
N ALA A 271 14.01 11.98 3.66
CA ALA A 271 14.77 11.65 4.87
C ALA A 271 13.86 11.44 6.10
N LEU A 272 12.74 12.18 6.19
CA LEU A 272 11.77 12.05 7.27
C LEU A 272 11.00 10.71 7.21
N THR A 273 10.60 10.26 6.02
CA THR A 273 9.86 9.00 5.82
C THR A 273 10.71 7.74 6.03
N LEU A 274 12.04 7.86 6.06
CA LEU A 274 12.96 6.75 6.34
C LEU A 274 13.35 6.64 7.82
N ASN A 275 13.23 7.73 8.60
CA ASN A 275 13.64 7.79 10.00
C ASN A 275 12.45 8.03 10.95
N ILE A 276 11.29 7.43 10.65
CA ILE A 276 10.00 7.70 11.30
C ILE A 276 10.10 7.63 12.83
N ASN A 277 10.75 6.59 13.36
CA ASN A 277 10.88 6.36 14.81
C ASN A 277 11.61 7.51 15.53
N LYS A 278 12.63 8.09 14.88
CA LYS A 278 13.38 9.23 15.43
C LYS A 278 12.60 10.54 15.29
N ASN A 279 11.81 10.68 14.24
CA ASN A 279 11.14 11.94 13.90
C ASN A 279 9.81 12.15 14.65
N LEU A 280 9.10 11.09 15.04
CA LEU A 280 7.87 11.21 15.84
C LEU A 280 8.13 11.37 17.35
N SER A 281 9.29 10.91 17.83
CA SER A 281 9.71 11.05 19.23
C SER A 281 10.35 12.41 19.53
N ALA A 282 10.89 13.08 18.51
CA ALA A 282 11.37 14.45 18.59
C ALA A 282 10.22 15.41 18.26
N GLY A 283 9.43 15.78 19.28
CA GLY A 283 8.43 16.83 19.13
C GLY A 283 9.07 18.11 18.60
N VAL A 284 8.54 18.60 17.48
CA VAL A 284 8.59 20.03 17.13
C VAL A 284 7.67 20.78 18.08
#